data_AF-A0A6M0AMY0-F1
#
_entry.id   AF-A0A6M0AMY0-F1
#
_cell.length_a   1.000
_cell.length_b   1.000
_cell.length_c   1.000
_cell.angle_alpha   90.00
_cell.angle_beta   90.00
_cell.angle_gamma   90.00
#
_symmetry.space_group_name_H-M   'P 1'
#
loop_
_entity.id
_entity.type
_entity.pdbx_description
1 polymer ?
#
loop_
_entity_poly.entity_id
_entity_poly.type
_entity_poly.pdbx_seq_one_letter_code
_entity_poly.pdbx_strand_id
1 'polypeptide(L)' 'MVSIMIGQLTLALLIYSEIYHTITAIAKFYREQRIWEQGTADLGTGNSGSGNSGSGNSGYGNSGSGNSGSGNSGSGN' A
#
# COMPACT_ATOMS: atom_id res chain seq x y z
N MET A 1 -15.92 43.44 -17.29
CA MET A 1 -15.03 43.02 -16.17
C MET A 1 -15.59 41.82 -15.41
N VAL A 2 -16.86 41.82 -14.99
CA VAL A 2 -17.49 40.70 -14.25
C VAL A 2 -17.40 39.35 -14.99
N SER A 3 -17.71 39.29 -16.28
CA SER A 3 -17.64 38.04 -17.05
C SER A 3 -16.23 37.44 -17.17
N ILE A 4 -15.20 38.30 -17.16
CA ILE A 4 -13.79 37.87 -17.17
C ILE A 4 -13.42 37.26 -15.82
N MET A 5 -13.86 37.87 -14.72
CA MET A 5 -13.66 37.35 -13.36
C MET A 5 -14.35 36.00 -13.16
N ILE A 6 -15.57 35.85 -13.68
CA ILE A 6 -16.30 34.58 -13.64
C ILE A 6 -15.54 33.52 -14.46
N GLY A 7 -15.10 33.84 -15.67
CA GLY A 7 -14.33 32.90 -16.50
C GLY A 7 -13.02 32.43 -15.85
N GLN A 8 -12.28 33.33 -15.21
CA GLN A 8 -11.06 32.98 -14.47
C GLN A 8 -11.37 32.11 -13.24
N LEU A 9 -12.44 32.41 -12.50
CA LEU A 9 -12.87 31.60 -11.36
C LEU A 9 -13.31 30.19 -11.79
N THR A 10 -14.06 30.06 -12.88
CA THR A 10 -14.47 28.76 -13.42
C THR A 10 -13.26 27.93 -13.85
N LEU A 11 -12.30 28.53 -14.54
CA LEU A 11 -11.06 27.86 -14.94
C LEU A 11 -10.25 27.40 -13.72
N ALA A 12 -10.13 28.24 -12.69
CA ALA A 12 -9.44 27.87 -11.46
C ALA A 12 -10.11 26.69 -10.74
N LEU A 13 -11.44 26.63 -10.71
CA LEU A 13 -12.19 25.52 -10.12
C LEU A 13 -12.02 24.21 -10.90
N LEU A 14 -11.99 24.27 -12.23
CA LEU A 14 -11.74 23.09 -13.07
C LEU A 14 -10.35 22.51 -12.80
N ILE A 15 -9.33 23.36 -12.80
CA ILE A 15 -7.95 22.96 -12.49
C ILE A 15 -7.85 22.37 -11.09
N TYR A 16 -8.48 23.01 -10.09
CA TYR A 16 -8.50 22.49 -8.72
C TYR A 16 -9.12 21.09 -8.64
N SER A 17 -10.24 20.87 -9.32
CA SER A 17 -10.91 19.57 -9.36
C SER A 17 -10.02 18.48 -9.98
N GLU A 18 -9.39 18.76 -11.12
CA GLU A 18 -8.49 17.80 -11.79
C GLU A 18 -7.28 17.45 -10.92
N ILE A 19 -6.67 18.44 -10.28
CA ILE A 19 -5.55 18.23 -9.35
C ILE A 19 -6.00 17.36 -8.17
N TYR A 20 -7.15 17.66 -7.57
CA TYR A 20 -7.68 16.91 -6.43
C TYR A 20 -7.93 15.43 -6.76
N HIS A 21 -8.56 15.16 -7.91
CA HIS A 21 -8.80 13.80 -8.38
C HIS A 21 -7.49 13.05 -8.65
N THR A 22 -6.51 13.71 -9.27
CA THR A 22 -5.20 13.13 -9.57
C THR A 22 -4.44 12.75 -8.30
N ILE A 23 -4.38 13.65 -7.31
CA ILE A 23 -3.74 13.37 -6.01
C ILE A 23 -4.42 12.19 -5.32
N THR A 24 -5.75 12.13 -5.36
CA THR A 24 -6.50 11.03 -4.73
C THR A 24 -6.23 9.69 -5.42
N ALA A 25 -6.11 9.67 -6.75
CA ALA A 25 -5.77 8.46 -7.51
C ALA A 25 -4.35 7.97 -7.18
N ILE A 26 -3.38 8.89 -7.12
CA ILE A 26 -1.99 8.59 -6.75
C ILE A 26 -1.93 8.02 -5.32
N ALA A 27 -2.64 8.62 -4.38
CA ALA A 27 -2.69 8.13 -2.99
C ALA A 27 -3.25 6.70 -2.89
N LYS A 28 -4.26 6.36 -3.69
CA LYS A 28 -4.79 4.98 -3.76
C LYS A 28 -3.76 4.02 -4.33
N PHE A 29 -3.10 4.40 -5.43
CA PHE A 29 -2.07 3.58 -6.06
C PHE A 29 -0.95 3.20 -5.08
N TYR A 30 -0.42 4.15 -4.32
CA TYR A 30 0.62 3.85 -3.32
C TYR A 30 0.14 2.94 -2.18
N ARG A 31 -1.15 3.01 -1.79
CA ARG A 31 -1.69 2.08 -0.80
C ARG A 31 -1.84 0.66 -1.33
N GLU A 32 -2.13 0.51 -2.61
CA GLU A 32 -2.33 -0.80 -3.26
C GLU A 32 -1.00 -1.48 -3.63
N GLN A 33 0.07 -0.73 -3.88
CA GLN A 33 1.41 -1.28 -4.12
C GLN A 33 1.98 -2.10 -2.94
N ARG A 34 1.50 -1.87 -1.71
CA ARG A 34 1.89 -2.64 -0.51
C ARG A 34 1.57 -4.15 -0.57
N ILE A 35 0.76 -4.59 -1.54
CA ILE A 35 0.41 -6.00 -1.69
C ILE A 35 1.55 -6.81 -2.33
N TRP A 36 2.42 -6.17 -3.13
CA TRP A 36 3.52 -6.86 -3.83
C TRP A 36 4.79 -7.03 -3.00
N GLU A 37 4.85 -6.45 -1.79
CA GLU A 37 5.93 -6.69 -0.82
C GLU A 37 5.64 -7.85 0.14
N GLN A 38 4.43 -8.44 0.09
CA GLN A 38 4.22 -9.79 0.64
C GLN A 38 4.93 -10.74 -0.31
N GLY A 39 6.17 -11.08 0.02
CA GLY A 39 7.02 -11.77 -0.93
C GLY A 39 6.44 -13.13 -1.28
N THR A 40 6.95 -13.59 -2.41
CA THR A 40 6.46 -14.75 -3.14
C THR A 40 6.09 -15.90 -2.20
N ALA A 41 4.81 -16.27 -2.21
CA ALA A 41 4.23 -17.41 -1.47
C ALA A 41 4.05 -17.28 0.06
N ASP A 42 3.91 -16.07 0.61
CA ASP A 42 3.46 -15.92 2.00
C ASP A 42 1.95 -16.27 2.14
N LEU A 43 1.64 -17.20 3.06
CA LEU A 43 0.28 -17.61 3.43
C LEU A 43 -0.09 -17.03 4.80
N GLY A 44 -1.16 -16.24 4.87
CA GLY A 44 -1.66 -15.64 6.10
C GLY A 44 -1.41 -14.13 6.18
N THR A 45 -1.33 -13.56 7.38
CA THR A 45 -1.42 -12.10 7.58
C THR A 45 -0.16 -11.49 8.17
N GLY A 46 0.29 -10.37 7.61
CA GLY A 46 1.40 -9.59 8.19
C GLY A 46 2.76 -10.30 8.14
N ASN A 47 2.94 -11.26 7.22
CA ASN A 47 4.25 -11.82 6.92
C ASN A 47 5.03 -10.88 5.99
N SER A 48 6.34 -10.84 6.19
CA SER A 48 7.31 -10.06 5.41
C SER A 48 8.44 -10.98 4.97
N GLY A 49 8.86 -10.91 3.70
CA GLY A 49 9.83 -11.85 3.12
C GLY A 49 9.13 -12.87 2.23
N SER A 50 9.56 -14.13 2.15
CA SER A 50 9.01 -15.09 1.18
C SER A 50 8.84 -16.50 1.74
N GLY A 51 7.72 -17.15 1.39
CA GLY A 51 7.42 -18.53 1.76
C GLY A 51 7.01 -18.72 3.22
N ASN A 52 6.56 -17.67 3.90
CA ASN A 52 6.12 -17.72 5.30
C ASN A 52 4.65 -18.15 5.41
N SER A 53 4.33 -19.06 6.32
CA SER A 53 2.97 -19.51 6.63
C SER A 53 2.56 -19.11 8.04
N GLY A 54 1.41 -18.46 8.21
CA GLY A 54 0.88 -18.02 9.51
C GLY A 54 0.81 -16.50 9.65
N SER A 55 1.24 -15.94 10.77
CA SER A 55 1.03 -14.51 11.06
C SER A 55 2.27 -13.82 11.63
N GLY A 56 2.60 -12.65 11.08
CA GLY A 56 3.65 -11.80 11.64
C GLY A 56 5.07 -12.35 11.53
N ASN A 57 5.34 -13.22 10.55
CA ASN A 57 6.68 -13.78 10.33
C ASN A 57 7.54 -12.86 9.45
N SER A 58 8.85 -12.80 9.69
CA SER A 58 9.81 -12.00 8.93
C SER A 58 10.97 -12.86 8.43
N GLY A 59 11.24 -12.84 7.13
CA GLY A 59 12.33 -13.61 6.49
C GLY A 59 11.82 -14.71 5.56
N TYR A 60 12.45 -15.89 5.58
CA TYR A 60 12.25 -16.92 4.54
C TYR A 60 11.80 -18.27 5.09
N GLY A 61 10.62 -18.74 4.66
CA GLY A 61 10.20 -20.12 4.93
C GLY A 61 9.77 -20.38 6.38
N ASN A 62 9.29 -19.38 7.12
CA ASN A 62 8.86 -19.56 8.52
C ASN A 62 7.42 -20.06 8.62
N SER A 63 7.09 -20.88 9.61
CA SER A 63 5.74 -21.39 9.87
C SER A 63 5.28 -21.11 11.31
N GLY A 64 4.10 -20.55 11.49
CA GLY A 64 3.54 -20.20 12.81
C GLY A 64 3.43 -18.69 13.01
N SER A 65 3.78 -18.16 14.19
CA SER A 65 3.54 -16.76 14.55
C SER A 65 4.74 -16.01 15.09
N GLY A 66 5.03 -14.83 14.52
CA GLY A 66 6.04 -13.93 15.07
C GLY A 66 7.48 -14.44 14.97
N ASN A 67 7.79 -15.27 13.98
CA ASN A 67 9.15 -15.77 13.78
C ASN A 67 9.98 -14.82 12.91
N SER A 68 11.28 -14.68 13.18
CA SER A 68 12.23 -13.88 12.41
C SER A 68 13.45 -14.71 11.99
N GLY A 69 13.84 -14.64 10.72
CA GLY A 69 14.97 -15.40 10.18
C GLY A 69 14.54 -16.38 9.10
N SER A 70 15.04 -17.62 9.12
CA SER A 70 14.72 -18.60 8.09
C SER A 70 14.47 -20.00 8.64
N GLY A 71 13.40 -20.63 8.17
CA GLY A 71 13.06 -22.02 8.51
C GLY A 71 12.54 -22.22 9.94
N ASN A 72 12.12 -21.16 10.63
CA ASN A 72 11.60 -21.27 11.99
C ASN A 72 10.18 -21.86 11.97
N SER A 73 9.87 -22.67 12.97
CA SER A 73 8.52 -23.21 13.19
C SER A 73 8.07 -22.96 14.63
N GLY A 74 6.80 -22.60 14.83
CA GLY A 74 6.24 -22.32 16.15
C GLY A 74 6.00 -20.82 16.36
N SER A 75 6.24 -20.33 17.59
CA SER A 75 5.93 -18.94 17.94
C SER A 75 7.12 -18.23 18.60
N GLY A 76 7.46 -17.05 18.08
CA GLY A 76 8.40 -16.12 18.71
C GLY A 76 9.88 -16.50 18.62
N ASN A 77 10.29 -17.20 17.55
CA ASN A 77 11.69 -17.57 17.29
C ASN A 77 12.39 -16.61 16.34
#